data_AF-A0A2V9UDN1-F1
#
_entry.id   AF-A0A2V9UDN1-F1
#
_cell.length_a   1.000
_cell.length_b   1.000
_cell.length_c   1.000
_cell.angle_alpha   90.00
_cell.angle_beta   90.00
_cell.angle_gamma   90.00
#
_symmetry.space_group_name_H-M   'P 1'
#
loop_
_entity.id
_entity.type
_entity.pdbx_description
1 polymer ?
#
loop_
_entity_poly.entity_id
_entity_poly.type
_entity_poly.pdbx_seq_one_letter_code
_entity_poly.pdbx_strand_id
1 'polypeptide(L)'
;MDFKLVSDYKPQGDQATAIESLGRGVHDREQHQVLLGVTGSGKTYTMAKVIEGVNRPTLVMAHNKTLAAQLYHEFKSFFPRNAVEYFVSYYDYYQPEAY
;
A
#
# COMPACT_ATOMS: atom_id res chain seq x y z
N MET A 1 -13.57 -12.16 3.01
CA MET A 1 -12.27 -12.71 3.46
C MET A 1 -11.50 -11.56 4.03
N ASP A 2 -10.95 -11.73 5.23
CA ASP A 2 -10.22 -10.64 5.87
C ASP A 2 -8.77 -10.57 5.36
N PHE A 3 -8.24 -9.35 5.25
CA PHE A 3 -6.81 -9.16 5.05
C PHE A 3 -6.05 -9.71 6.26
N LYS A 4 -5.00 -10.51 6.01
CA LYS A 4 -4.17 -11.10 7.07
C LYS A 4 -2.71 -10.80 6.81
N LEU A 5 -2.16 -9.83 7.54
CA LEU A 5 -0.78 -9.46 7.42
C LEU A 5 0.12 -10.51 8.10
N VAL A 6 1.13 -10.98 7.38
CA VAL A 6 2.18 -11.87 7.85
C VAL A 6 3.50 -11.10 7.79
N SER A 7 4.12 -10.89 8.94
CA SER A 7 5.43 -10.25 9.05
C SER A 7 6.02 -10.49 10.43
N ASP A 8 7.35 -10.59 10.51
CA ASP A 8 8.09 -10.58 11.78
C ASP A 8 8.22 -9.18 12.37
N TYR A 9 7.89 -8.14 11.58
CA TYR A 9 7.92 -6.76 12.02
C TYR A 9 6.76 -6.46 12.97
N LYS A 10 7.06 -5.67 13.99
CA LYS A 10 6.07 -5.02 14.85
C LYS A 10 6.12 -3.51 14.57
N PRO A 11 5.01 -2.77 14.72
CA PRO A 11 5.04 -1.32 14.60
C PRO A 11 6.07 -0.73 15.58
N GLN A 12 6.92 0.15 15.08
CA GLN A 12 7.96 0.83 15.87
C GLN A 12 7.86 2.35 15.74
N GLY A 13 8.27 3.08 16.79
CA GLY A 13 8.20 4.54 16.83
C GLY A 13 6.81 5.07 16.50
N ASP A 14 6.75 6.05 15.61
CA ASP A 14 5.50 6.73 15.23
C ASP A 14 4.56 5.88 14.36
N GLN A 15 4.97 4.68 13.93
CA GLN A 15 4.13 3.84 13.09
C GLN A 15 2.81 3.47 13.77
N ALA A 16 2.81 3.18 15.08
CA ALA A 16 1.60 2.80 15.80
C ALA A 16 0.55 3.93 15.75
N THR A 17 0.97 5.16 16.06
CA THR A 17 0.11 6.35 16.01
C THR A 17 -0.36 6.64 14.58
N ALA A 18 0.53 6.51 13.59
CA ALA A 18 0.16 6.72 12.19
C ALA A 18 -0.88 5.69 11.69
N ILE A 19 -0.73 4.41 12.05
CA ILE A 19 -1.69 3.36 11.71
C ILE A 19 -3.05 3.65 12.31
N GLU A 20 -3.09 4.01 13.60
CA GLU A 20 -4.34 4.31 14.31
C GLU A 20 -5.04 5.53 13.70
N SER A 21 -4.30 6.62 13.50
CA SER A 21 -4.84 7.87 12.95
C SER A 21 -5.42 7.66 11.55
N LEU A 22 -4.66 7.02 10.65
CA LEU A 22 -5.10 6.74 9.29
C LEU A 22 -6.32 5.80 9.25
N GLY A 23 -6.28 4.75 10.08
CA GLY A 23 -7.40 3.82 10.21
C GLY A 23 -8.68 4.53 10.67
N ARG A 24 -8.57 5.40 11.69
CA ARG A 24 -9.68 6.19 12.20
C ARG A 24 -10.25 7.11 11.12
N GLY A 25 -9.42 7.88 10.42
CA GLY A 25 -9.90 8.77 9.35
C GLY A 25 -10.65 8.00 8.25
N VAL A 26 -10.24 6.76 7.93
CA VAL A 26 -10.97 5.91 6.98
C VAL A 26 -12.37 5.52 7.50
N HIS A 27 -12.49 5.21 8.80
CA HIS A 27 -13.79 4.91 9.44
C HIS A 27 -14.68 6.15 9.55
N ASP A 28 -14.09 7.30 9.80
CA ASP A 28 -14.76 8.60 9.90
C ASP A 28 -15.12 9.19 8.52
N ARG A 29 -14.80 8.46 7.43
CA ARG A 29 -15.05 8.83 6.04
C ARG A 29 -14.35 10.11 5.61
N GLU A 30 -13.19 10.41 6.18
CA GLU A 30 -12.31 11.45 5.69
C GLU A 30 -11.87 11.11 4.26
N GLN A 31 -12.13 12.03 3.32
CA GLN A 31 -11.84 11.80 1.91
C GLN A 31 -10.35 11.85 1.58
N HIS A 32 -9.59 12.66 2.32
CA HIS A 32 -8.18 12.93 2.05
C HIS A 32 -7.38 12.90 3.34
N GLN A 33 -6.32 12.10 3.35
CA GLN A 33 -5.39 11.97 4.46
C GLN A 33 -3.96 11.88 3.92
N VAL A 34 -2.99 12.36 4.69
CA VAL A 34 -1.57 12.38 4.29
C VAL A 34 -0.73 11.68 5.34
N LEU A 35 -0.03 10.61 4.94
CA LEU A 35 1.02 10.00 5.74
C LEU A 35 2.33 10.74 5.51
N LEU A 36 2.66 11.70 6.39
CA LEU A 36 3.94 12.38 6.37
C LEU A 36 5.02 11.49 7.01
N GLY A 37 5.82 10.80 6.19
CA GLY A 37 6.86 9.89 6.67
C GLY A 37 8.20 10.09 5.94
N VAL A 38 9.28 10.12 6.71
CA VAL A 38 10.65 10.20 6.17
C VAL A 38 11.04 8.95 5.39
N THR A 39 12.11 9.02 4.59
CA THR A 39 12.65 7.85 3.89
C THR A 39 13.14 6.81 4.90
N GLY A 40 12.87 5.52 4.63
CA GLY A 40 13.26 4.43 5.53
C GLY A 40 12.35 4.19 6.74
N SER A 41 11.30 4.99 6.95
CA SER A 41 10.39 4.83 8.10
C SER A 41 9.40 3.65 8.01
N GLY A 42 9.51 2.79 6.99
CA GLY A 42 8.62 1.64 6.81
C GLY A 42 7.21 1.99 6.34
N LYS A 43 7.03 3.01 5.49
CA LYS A 43 5.72 3.46 5.00
C LYS A 43 4.85 2.34 4.39
N THR A 44 5.43 1.40 3.66
CA THR A 44 4.67 0.27 3.10
C THR A 44 4.08 -0.61 4.19
N TYR A 45 4.85 -0.91 5.25
CA TYR A 45 4.37 -1.70 6.38
C TYR A 45 3.26 -0.96 7.13
N THR A 46 3.42 0.35 7.37
CA THR A 46 2.38 1.21 7.95
C THR A 46 1.08 1.10 7.14
N MET A 47 1.14 1.27 5.81
CA MET A 47 -0.03 1.17 4.95
C MET A 47 -0.62 -0.24 4.91
N ALA A 48 0.21 -1.28 4.97
CA ALA A 48 -0.26 -2.66 5.06
C ALA A 48 -1.05 -2.92 6.35
N LYS A 49 -0.59 -2.41 7.51
CA LYS A 49 -1.35 -2.50 8.76
C LYS A 49 -2.65 -1.69 8.71
N VAL A 50 -2.67 -0.53 8.04
CA VAL A 50 -3.90 0.23 7.81
C VAL A 50 -4.88 -0.59 6.97
N ILE A 51 -4.44 -1.17 5.85
CA ILE A 51 -5.26 -2.02 4.97
C ILE A 51 -5.83 -3.22 5.73
N GLU A 52 -5.01 -3.90 6.55
CA GLU A 52 -5.44 -4.98 7.43
C GLU A 52 -6.55 -4.53 8.39
N GLY A 53 -6.35 -3.38 9.07
CA GLY A 53 -7.29 -2.88 10.06
C GLY A 53 -8.63 -2.41 9.48
N VAL A 54 -8.61 -1.71 8.34
CA VAL A 54 -9.83 -1.20 7.71
C VAL A 54 -10.56 -2.27 6.89
N ASN A 55 -9.86 -3.33 6.49
CA ASN A 55 -10.37 -4.49 5.75
C ASN A 55 -11.17 -4.13 4.47
N ARG A 56 -10.60 -3.25 3.63
CA ARG A 56 -11.23 -2.78 2.39
C ARG A 56 -10.34 -3.05 1.17
N PRO A 57 -10.90 -3.45 0.01
CA PRO A 57 -10.15 -3.49 -1.24
C PRO A 57 -9.48 -2.14 -1.50
N THR A 58 -8.18 -2.17 -1.81
CA THR A 58 -7.34 -0.97 -1.87
C THR A 58 -6.56 -0.94 -3.18
N LEU A 59 -6.52 0.22 -3.84
CA LEU A 59 -5.69 0.49 -5.00
C LEU A 59 -4.47 1.31 -4.58
N VAL A 60 -3.27 0.78 -4.81
CA VAL A 60 -2.01 1.51 -4.59
C VAL A 60 -1.46 1.95 -5.95
N MET A 61 -1.32 3.25 -6.15
CA MET A 61 -0.77 3.82 -7.39
C MET A 61 0.67 4.27 -7.16
N ALA A 62 1.55 3.89 -8.07
CA ALA A 62 2.94 4.33 -8.10
C ALA A 62 3.24 5.04 -9.43
N HIS A 63 4.12 6.03 -9.40
CA HIS A 63 4.40 6.88 -10.56
C HIS A 63 5.31 6.21 -11.61
N ASN A 64 5.87 5.03 -11.33
CA ASN A 64 6.71 4.29 -12.28
C ASN A 64 6.60 2.77 -12.07
N LYS A 65 6.97 2.00 -13.11
CA LYS A 65 6.90 0.53 -13.11
C LYS A 65 7.83 -0.10 -12.06
N THR A 66 9.00 0.46 -11.81
CA THR A 66 9.98 -0.09 -10.85
C THR A 66 9.45 -0.08 -9.42
N LEU A 67 8.93 1.06 -8.97
CA LEU A 67 8.33 1.22 -7.65
C LEU A 67 7.03 0.40 -7.55
N ALA A 68 6.22 0.35 -8.61
CA ALA A 68 5.03 -0.49 -8.64
C ALA A 68 5.39 -1.97 -8.41
N ALA A 69 6.42 -2.48 -9.10
CA ALA A 69 6.90 -3.85 -8.92
C ALA A 69 7.47 -4.09 -7.51
N GLN A 70 8.24 -3.15 -6.96
CA GLN A 70 8.73 -3.24 -5.58
C GLN A 70 7.57 -3.35 -4.58
N LEU A 71 6.59 -2.45 -4.67
CA LEU A 71 5.42 -2.46 -3.78
C LEU A 71 4.61 -3.74 -3.95
N TYR A 72 4.44 -4.24 -5.17
CA TYR A 72 3.78 -5.52 -5.43
C TYR A 72 4.45 -6.66 -4.67
N HIS A 73 5.79 -6.77 -4.73
CA HIS A 73 6.52 -7.81 -4.02
C HIS A 73 6.42 -7.66 -2.50
N GLU A 74 6.52 -6.43 -1.97
CA GLU A 74 6.35 -6.15 -0.55
C GLU A 74 4.93 -6.55 -0.07
N PHE A 75 3.88 -6.12 -0.77
CA PHE A 75 2.50 -6.46 -0.42
C PHE A 75 2.20 -7.95 -0.58
N LYS A 76 2.74 -8.62 -1.60
CA LYS A 76 2.58 -10.07 -1.76
C LYS A 76 3.24 -10.85 -0.64
N SER A 77 4.35 -10.33 -0.10
CA SER A 77 5.02 -10.89 1.08
C SER A 77 4.22 -10.63 2.35
N PHE A 78 3.64 -9.43 2.52
CA PHE A 78 2.79 -9.10 3.66
C PHE A 78 1.45 -9.83 3.65
N PHE A 79 0.86 -10.08 2.49
CA PHE A 79 -0.47 -10.69 2.36
C PHE A 79 -0.44 -11.98 1.52
N PRO A 80 0.31 -13.03 1.94
CA PRO A 80 0.51 -14.23 1.14
C PRO A 80 -0.76 -15.08 0.97
N ARG A 81 -1.82 -14.75 1.71
CA ARG A 81 -3.13 -15.43 1.70
C ARG A 81 -4.25 -14.56 1.14
N ASN A 82 -3.95 -13.38 0.62
CA ASN A 82 -4.92 -12.50 -0.02
C ASN A 82 -4.52 -12.26 -1.49
N ALA A 83 -5.48 -11.80 -2.30
CA ALA A 83 -5.22 -11.45 -3.69
C ALA A 83 -4.44 -10.12 -3.76
N VAL A 84 -3.15 -10.22 -4.09
CA VAL A 84 -2.29 -9.07 -4.40
C VAL A 84 -2.01 -9.11 -5.89
N GLU A 85 -2.50 -8.10 -6.60
CA GLU A 85 -2.49 -8.03 -8.07
C GLU A 85 -1.56 -6.91 -8.57
N TYR A 86 -1.08 -7.07 -9.79
CA TYR A 86 -0.19 -6.11 -10.45
C TYR A 86 -0.80 -5.64 -11.76
N PHE A 87 -1.13 -4.35 -11.86
CA PHE A 87 -1.78 -3.76 -13.04
C PHE A 87 -0.93 -2.62 -13.61
N VAL A 88 -0.27 -2.89 -14.73
CA VAL A 88 0.54 -1.93 -15.48
C VAL A 88 0.31 -2.08 -16.97
N SER A 89 0.71 -1.07 -17.75
CA SER A 89 0.78 -1.24 -19.20
C SER A 89 1.69 -2.42 -19.56
N TYR A 90 1.13 -3.36 -20.33
CA TYR A 90 1.83 -4.52 -20.87
C TYR A 90 2.73 -4.18 -22.06
N TYR A 91 2.67 -2.95 -22.57
CA TYR A 91 3.56 -2.49 -23.63
C TYR A 91 4.95 -2.18 -23.05
N ASP A 92 5.96 -2.83 -23.62
CA ASP A 92 7.38 -2.48 -23.39
C ASP A 92 7.76 -1.20 -24.13
N TYR A 93 7.23 -1.05 -25.34
CA TYR A 93 7.33 0.15 -26.16
C TYR A 93 5.95 0.43 -26.79
N TYR A 94 5.49 1.67 -26.68
CA TYR A 94 4.28 2.14 -27.33
C TYR A 94 4.57 3.51 -27.96
N GLN A 95 4.47 3.58 -29.27
CA GLN A 95 4.50 4.83 -30.01
C GLN A 95 3.04 5.20 -30.33
N PRO A 96 2.47 6.25 -29.71
CA PRO A 96 1.14 6.71 -30.07
C PRO A 96 1.13 7.21 -31.52
N GLU A 97 0.01 7.02 -32.22
CA GLU A 97 -0.23 7.73 -33.49
C GLU A 97 -0.20 9.24 -33.21
N ALA A 98 0.61 9.97 -33.99
CA ALA A 98 0.67 11.42 -33.97
C ALA A 98 0.10 11.92 -35.30
N TYR A 99 -1.04 12.63 -35.23
CA TYR A 99 -1.65 13.37 -36.33
C TYR A 99 -1.46 14.87 -36.12
#